data_AF-A0A354TIA1-F1
#
_entry.id   AF-A0A354TIA1-F1
#
_cell.length_a   1.000
_cell.length_b   1.000
_cell.length_c   1.000
_cell.angle_alpha   90.00
_cell.angle_beta   90.00
_cell.angle_gamma   90.00
#
_symmetry.space_group_name_H-M   'P 1'
#
loop_
_entity.id
_entity.type
_entity.pdbx_description
1 polymer ?
#
loop_
_entity_poly.entity_id
_entity_poly.type
_entity_poly.pdbx_seq_one_letter_code
_entity_poly.pdbx_strand_id
1 'polypeptide(L)'
;MGVGGEHAIYGSEALGVVVKHTLPGFYGRIMDETKLLDPRTFQNKTRLMMRAALPSEYLRRWAVMDDVFGMTTRYLGKVTGTDRDPQMAVEQPFIAEDENQPAKLEDAEAFFTAHGFERVDDQHIINPEVHGVTWYRQRDGILVTDAHARNFRRDLDSVIIPVDLVIALVPPGASTLLPAATQPWRPAEDA
;
A
#
# COMPACT_ATOMS: atom_id res chain seq x y z
N MET A 1 3.30 16.04 15.07
CA MET A 1 2.47 14.82 15.17
C MET A 1 1.36 14.95 14.15
N GLY A 2 1.31 14.06 13.17
CA GLY A 2 0.21 14.01 12.19
C GLY A 2 -0.60 12.73 12.40
N VAL A 3 -1.90 12.77 12.18
CA VAL A 3 -2.75 11.58 12.19
C VAL A 3 -3.28 11.39 10.78
N GLY A 4 -2.89 10.30 10.12
CA GLY A 4 -3.45 9.85 8.85
C GLY A 4 -4.60 8.87 9.07
N GLY A 5 -5.17 8.35 7.98
CA GLY A 5 -6.31 7.42 8.03
C GLY A 5 -6.01 6.05 8.67
N GLU A 6 -4.73 5.65 8.71
CA GLU A 6 -4.30 4.35 9.28
C GLU A 6 -3.26 4.48 10.39
N HIS A 7 -2.57 5.63 10.48
CA HIS A 7 -1.39 5.80 11.30
C HIS A 7 -1.36 7.12 12.07
N ALA A 8 -0.84 7.07 13.29
CA ALA A 8 -0.25 8.23 13.94
C ALA A 8 1.24 8.30 13.56
N ILE A 9 1.68 9.48 13.13
CA ILE A 9 3.01 9.73 12.57
C ILE A 9 3.84 10.53 13.57
N TYR A 10 4.99 9.97 13.94
CA TYR A 10 5.98 10.53 14.86
C TYR A 10 7.32 10.62 14.12
N GLY A 11 8.00 11.75 14.21
CA GLY A 11 9.28 11.93 13.53
C GLY A 11 9.50 13.37 13.11
N SER A 12 10.71 13.66 12.68
CA SER A 12 11.13 14.95 12.14
C SER A 12 12.35 14.75 11.25
N GLU A 13 12.58 15.71 10.36
CA GLU A 13 13.79 15.78 9.53
C GLU A 13 15.08 15.64 10.36
N ALA A 14 15.12 16.25 11.54
CA ALA A 14 16.27 16.20 12.45
C ALA A 14 16.62 14.77 12.93
N LEU A 15 15.65 13.85 12.92
CA LEU A 15 15.87 12.44 13.28
C LEU A 15 16.19 11.57 12.06
N GLY A 16 16.02 12.09 10.83
CA GLY A 16 16.20 11.35 9.58
C GLY A 16 15.20 10.21 9.34
N VAL A 17 14.26 10.00 10.26
CA VAL A 17 13.31 8.89 10.23
C VAL A 17 11.90 9.34 10.62
N VAL A 18 10.93 8.59 10.11
CA VAL A 18 9.52 8.68 10.47
C VAL A 18 9.07 7.34 11.04
N VAL A 19 8.47 7.37 12.22
CA VAL A 19 7.83 6.23 12.86
C VAL A 19 6.32 6.34 12.71
N LYS A 20 5.72 5.32 12.11
CA LYS A 20 4.28 5.16 11.95
C LYS A 20 3.76 4.16 12.96
N HIS A 21 2.85 4.60 13.82
CA HIS A 21 2.08 3.70 14.68
C HIS A 21 0.73 3.45 14.04
N THR A 22 0.33 2.19 13.87
CA THR A 22 -1.04 1.88 13.45
C THR A 22 -2.06 2.39 14.49
N LEU A 23 -3.28 2.69 14.07
CA LEU A 23 -4.35 3.06 15.02
C LEU A 23 -4.66 1.90 16.00
N PRO A 24 -5.17 2.19 17.22
CA PRO A 24 -5.51 1.16 18.20
C PRO A 24 -6.42 0.06 17.64
N GLY A 25 -5.99 -1.21 17.73
CA GLY A 25 -6.78 -2.36 17.27
C GLY A 25 -6.91 -2.49 15.74
N PHE A 26 -6.23 -1.64 14.98
CA PHE A 26 -6.30 -1.56 13.52
C PHE A 26 -4.90 -1.66 12.91
N TYR A 27 -4.75 -2.43 11.83
CA TYR A 27 -3.45 -2.69 11.20
C TYR A 27 -3.45 -2.26 9.74
N GLY A 28 -4.14 -1.14 9.44
CA GLY A 28 -4.34 -0.67 8.07
C GLY A 28 -5.34 -1.51 7.29
N ARG A 29 -5.41 -1.24 5.99
CA ARG A 29 -6.29 -1.90 5.04
C ARG A 29 -5.51 -2.80 4.09
N ILE A 30 -6.24 -3.72 3.48
CA ILE A 30 -5.80 -4.53 2.35
C ILE A 30 -6.96 -4.67 1.37
N MET A 31 -6.65 -4.90 0.10
CA MET A 31 -7.65 -5.20 -0.92
C MET A 31 -7.60 -6.68 -1.29
N ASP A 32 -8.76 -7.33 -1.31
CA ASP A 32 -8.91 -8.71 -1.77
C ASP A 32 -10.20 -8.92 -2.58
N GLU A 33 -10.32 -10.10 -3.20
CA GLU A 33 -11.54 -10.49 -3.90
C GLU A 33 -12.62 -10.88 -2.91
N THR A 34 -13.79 -10.26 -3.07
CA THR A 34 -15.02 -10.61 -2.37
C THR A 34 -16.12 -10.93 -3.36
N LYS A 35 -17.06 -11.78 -2.95
CA LYS A 35 -18.27 -12.08 -3.71
C LYS A 35 -19.41 -11.27 -3.13
N LEU A 36 -19.93 -10.32 -3.89
CA LEU A 36 -21.11 -9.55 -3.52
C LEU A 36 -22.31 -9.96 -4.37
N LEU A 37 -23.50 -9.94 -3.76
CA LEU A 37 -24.75 -10.07 -4.49
C LEU A 37 -25.00 -8.79 -5.29
N ASP A 38 -25.10 -8.90 -6.61
CA ASP A 38 -25.57 -7.80 -7.44
C ASP A 38 -27.11 -7.68 -7.29
N PRO A 39 -27.64 -6.58 -6.73
CA PRO A 39 -29.07 -6.45 -6.47
C PRO A 39 -29.91 -6.28 -7.74
N ARG A 40 -29.29 -6.01 -8.90
CA ARG A 40 -29.99 -5.86 -10.19
C ARG A 40 -30.16 -7.21 -10.89
N THR A 41 -29.16 -8.07 -10.78
CA THR A 41 -29.14 -9.38 -11.46
C THR A 41 -29.42 -10.55 -10.52
N PHE A 42 -29.38 -10.32 -9.20
CA PHE A 42 -29.46 -11.34 -8.15
C PHE A 42 -28.40 -12.45 -8.30
N GLN A 43 -27.27 -12.13 -8.93
CA GLN A 43 -26.14 -13.04 -9.11
C GLN A 43 -24.95 -12.57 -8.27
N ASN A 44 -24.18 -13.53 -7.75
CA ASN A 44 -22.91 -13.20 -7.09
C ASN A 44 -21.90 -12.73 -8.12
N LYS A 45 -21.28 -11.59 -7.84
CA LYS A 45 -20.23 -11.01 -8.68
C LYS A 45 -18.96 -10.85 -7.85
N THR A 46 -17.85 -11.39 -8.36
CA THR A 46 -16.55 -11.15 -7.75
C THR A 46 -16.10 -9.72 -8.01
N ARG A 47 -15.59 -9.07 -6.98
CA ARG A 47 -15.08 -7.71 -6.99
C ARG A 47 -13.91 -7.57 -6.03
N LEU A 48 -13.05 -6.60 -6.26
CA LEU A 48 -12.04 -6.17 -5.32
C LEU A 48 -12.65 -5.22 -4.29
N MET A 49 -12.38 -5.47 -3.01
CA MET A 49 -12.89 -4.67 -1.89
C MET A 49 -11.80 -4.46 -0.85
N MET A 50 -11.75 -3.25 -0.29
CA MET A 50 -10.92 -2.94 0.87
C MET A 50 -11.54 -3.52 2.13
N ARG A 51 -10.73 -4.17 2.94
CA ARG A 51 -11.07 -4.61 4.30
C ARG A 51 -9.96 -4.27 5.28
N ALA A 52 -10.24 -4.44 6.57
CA ALA A 52 -9.19 -4.39 7.58
C ALA A 52 -8.14 -5.48 7.32
N ALA A 53 -6.87 -5.09 7.39
CA ALA A 53 -5.75 -6.01 7.26
C ALA A 53 -5.53 -6.77 8.57
N LEU A 54 -5.06 -8.01 8.44
CA LEU A 54 -4.48 -8.77 9.53
C LEU A 54 -3.12 -8.19 9.90
N PRO A 55 -2.64 -8.38 11.15
CA PRO A 55 -1.29 -7.97 11.54
C PRO A 55 -0.18 -8.50 10.62
N SER A 56 -0.30 -9.75 10.17
CA SER A 56 0.65 -10.37 9.24
C SER A 56 0.62 -9.78 7.84
N GLU A 57 -0.55 -9.31 7.38
CA GLU A 57 -0.71 -8.64 6.09
C GLU A 57 -0.08 -7.25 6.13
N TYR A 58 -0.25 -6.53 7.23
CA TYR A 58 0.39 -5.24 7.46
C TYR A 58 1.93 -5.35 7.45
N LEU A 59 2.49 -6.33 8.15
CA LEU A 59 3.94 -6.55 8.14
C LEU A 59 4.46 -6.92 6.75
N ARG A 60 3.72 -7.77 6.03
CA ARG A 60 4.06 -8.17 4.67
C ARG A 60 4.07 -6.98 3.71
N ARG A 61 3.12 -6.04 3.83
CA ARG A 61 3.07 -4.81 3.03
C ARG A 61 4.41 -4.05 3.10
N TRP A 62 5.00 -3.93 4.28
CA TRP A 62 6.27 -3.22 4.46
C TRP A 62 7.47 -3.96 3.89
N ALA A 63 7.50 -5.30 4.02
CA ALA A 63 8.52 -6.11 3.34
C ALA A 63 8.45 -5.95 1.82
N VAL A 64 7.23 -5.93 1.25
CA VAL A 64 7.06 -5.73 -0.20
C VAL A 64 7.42 -4.30 -0.62
N MET A 65 7.13 -3.28 0.21
CA MET A 65 7.57 -1.90 -0.05
C MET A 65 9.09 -1.81 -0.18
N ASP A 66 9.83 -2.48 0.69
CA ASP A 66 11.29 -2.52 0.65
C ASP A 66 11.79 -3.26 -0.59
N ASP A 67 11.36 -4.51 -0.79
CA ASP A 67 11.84 -5.36 -1.89
C ASP A 67 11.51 -4.82 -3.28
N VAL A 68 10.39 -4.12 -3.44
CA VAL A 68 9.90 -3.68 -4.75
C VAL A 68 10.28 -2.24 -5.06
N PHE A 69 10.34 -1.38 -4.05
CA PHE A 69 10.55 0.06 -4.24
C PHE A 69 11.79 0.60 -3.52
N GLY A 70 12.58 -0.26 -2.86
CA GLY A 70 13.78 0.12 -2.12
C GLY A 70 13.48 0.98 -0.88
N MET A 71 12.25 0.95 -0.38
CA MET A 71 11.85 1.69 0.81
C MET A 71 12.22 0.88 2.06
N THR A 72 13.46 1.04 2.52
CA THR A 72 13.96 0.34 3.71
C THR A 72 13.11 0.67 4.91
N THR A 73 12.43 -0.33 5.47
CA THR A 73 11.58 -0.17 6.63
C THR A 73 11.98 -1.11 7.75
N ARG A 74 11.80 -0.67 9.00
CA ARG A 74 12.15 -1.45 10.18
C ARG A 74 10.95 -1.61 11.08
N TYR A 75 10.51 -2.85 11.28
CA TYR A 75 9.48 -3.14 12.27
C TYR A 75 10.05 -2.97 13.68
N LEU A 76 9.45 -2.07 14.47
CA LEU A 76 9.90 -1.75 15.82
C LEU A 76 9.18 -2.58 16.89
N GLY A 77 8.17 -3.37 16.51
CA GLY A 77 7.43 -4.22 17.43
C GLY A 77 6.02 -3.72 17.74
N LYS A 78 5.42 -4.37 18.74
CA LYS A 78 4.13 -3.99 19.32
C LYS A 78 4.31 -2.77 20.20
N VAL A 79 3.50 -1.74 19.98
CA VAL A 79 3.34 -0.61 20.90
C VAL A 79 2.00 -0.77 21.62
N THR A 80 1.97 -0.43 22.90
CA THR A 80 0.72 -0.44 23.68
C THR A 80 0.23 1.01 23.77
N GLY A 81 -0.92 1.28 23.15
CA GLY A 81 -1.58 2.57 23.26
C GLY A 81 -2.11 2.83 24.67
N THR A 82 -2.63 4.04 24.91
CA THR A 82 -3.23 4.43 26.20
C THR A 82 -4.37 3.50 26.62
N ASP A 83 -5.08 2.93 25.65
CA ASP A 83 -6.30 2.13 25.87
C ASP A 83 -6.03 0.61 25.89
N ARG A 84 -4.77 0.18 26.02
CA ARG A 84 -4.30 -1.23 26.00
C ARG A 84 -4.50 -1.99 24.69
N ASP A 85 -5.17 -1.38 23.71
CA ASP A 85 -5.31 -1.97 22.39
C ASP A 85 -3.93 -2.07 21.69
N PRO A 86 -3.64 -3.21 21.05
CA PRO A 86 -2.38 -3.42 20.36
C PRO A 86 -2.24 -2.48 19.16
N GLN A 87 -1.06 -1.89 19.02
CA GLN A 87 -0.62 -1.13 17.85
C GLN A 87 0.70 -1.72 17.36
N MET A 88 1.05 -1.45 16.10
CA MET A 88 2.36 -1.79 15.53
C MET A 88 3.11 -0.52 15.16
N ALA A 89 4.42 -0.52 15.38
CA ALA A 89 5.30 0.56 14.95
C ALA A 89 6.22 0.10 13.82
N VAL A 90 6.28 0.91 12.76
CA VAL A 90 7.22 0.75 11.65
C VAL A 90 7.97 2.06 11.47
N GLU A 91 9.28 1.97 11.34
CA GLU A 91 10.17 3.06 11.00
C GLU A 91 10.48 3.03 9.51
N GLN A 92 10.52 4.20 8.89
CA GLN A 92 10.98 4.41 7.52
C GLN A 92 11.82 5.70 7.46
N PRO A 93 12.66 5.88 6.42
CA PRO A 93 13.37 7.12 6.17
C PRO A 93 12.43 8.33 6.14
N PHE A 94 12.90 9.44 6.68
CA PHE A 94 12.27 10.73 6.41
C PHE A 94 12.65 11.17 5.00
N ILE A 95 11.65 11.42 4.16
CA ILE A 95 11.84 11.94 2.80
C ILE A 95 11.44 13.40 2.82
N ALA A 96 12.42 14.30 2.60
CA ALA A 96 12.16 15.72 2.42
C ALA A 96 11.40 15.91 1.10
N GLU A 97 10.33 16.70 1.12
CA GLU A 97 9.52 17.00 -0.05
C GLU A 97 9.93 18.36 -0.65
N ASP A 98 10.09 18.44 -1.97
CA ASP A 98 10.14 19.74 -2.65
C ASP A 98 8.73 20.36 -2.62
N GLU A 99 8.49 21.25 -1.65
CA GLU A 99 7.21 21.94 -1.48
C GLU A 99 6.80 22.77 -2.71
N ASN A 100 7.76 23.15 -3.57
CA ASN A 100 7.47 23.89 -4.81
C ASN A 100 6.97 22.97 -5.93
N GLN A 101 7.27 21.66 -5.83
CA GLN A 101 6.94 20.66 -6.84
C GLN A 101 6.42 19.37 -6.19
N PRO A 102 5.31 19.43 -5.43
CA PRO A 102 4.75 18.24 -4.81
C PRO A 102 4.40 17.19 -5.87
N ALA A 103 4.46 15.91 -5.47
CA ALA A 103 4.08 14.81 -6.35
C ALA A 103 2.63 14.97 -6.83
N LYS A 104 2.39 14.60 -8.08
CA LYS A 104 1.06 14.62 -8.72
C LYS A 104 0.61 13.20 -9.05
N LEU A 105 -0.64 13.08 -9.49
CA LEU A 105 -1.18 11.76 -9.85
C LEU A 105 -0.45 11.18 -11.08
N GLU A 106 -0.07 12.04 -12.02
CA GLU A 106 0.67 11.65 -13.22
C GLU A 106 2.07 11.11 -12.87
N ASP A 107 2.69 11.60 -11.80
CA ASP A 107 3.97 11.08 -11.30
C ASP A 107 3.82 9.66 -10.75
N ALA A 108 2.73 9.40 -10.02
CA ALA A 108 2.41 8.06 -9.53
C ALA A 108 2.15 7.09 -10.70
N GLU A 109 1.39 7.51 -11.71
CA GLU A 109 1.14 6.71 -12.92
C GLU A 109 2.44 6.39 -13.68
N ALA A 110 3.31 7.40 -13.88
CA ALA A 110 4.61 7.19 -14.51
C ALA A 110 5.48 6.24 -13.68
N PHE A 111 5.48 6.38 -12.35
CA PHE A 111 6.19 5.49 -11.43
C PHE A 111 5.73 4.04 -11.57
N PHE A 112 4.42 3.77 -11.48
CA PHE A 112 3.90 2.40 -11.58
C PHE A 112 4.14 1.78 -12.96
N THR A 113 3.94 2.55 -14.02
CA THR A 113 4.19 2.10 -15.39
C THR A 113 5.66 1.70 -15.57
N ALA A 114 6.59 2.51 -15.08
CA ALA A 114 8.02 2.21 -15.12
C ALA A 114 8.40 0.94 -14.32
N HIS A 115 7.63 0.60 -13.28
CA HIS A 115 7.82 -0.60 -12.47
C HIS A 115 7.04 -1.82 -12.97
N GLY A 116 6.44 -1.75 -14.16
CA GLY A 116 5.73 -2.84 -14.82
C GLY A 116 4.34 -3.14 -14.25
N PHE A 117 3.72 -2.16 -13.58
CA PHE A 117 2.34 -2.26 -13.13
C PHE A 117 1.38 -1.75 -14.21
N GLU A 118 0.20 -2.35 -14.26
CA GLU A 118 -0.91 -1.93 -15.08
C GLU A 118 -2.06 -1.46 -14.18
N ARG A 119 -2.81 -0.44 -14.63
CA ARG A 119 -3.95 0.05 -13.87
C ARG A 119 -5.08 -0.97 -13.90
N VAL A 120 -5.66 -1.25 -12.73
CA VAL A 120 -6.84 -2.11 -12.62
C VAL A 120 -8.08 -1.33 -13.04
N ASP A 121 -8.95 -1.95 -13.84
CA ASP A 121 -10.21 -1.35 -14.26
C ASP A 121 -11.14 -1.13 -13.06
N ASP A 122 -11.64 0.09 -12.90
CA ASP A 122 -12.54 0.50 -11.82
C ASP A 122 -13.81 -0.35 -11.76
N GLN A 123 -14.24 -0.95 -12.88
CA GLN A 123 -15.39 -1.86 -12.89
C GLN A 123 -15.19 -3.09 -11.99
N HIS A 124 -13.93 -3.46 -11.71
CA HIS A 124 -13.58 -4.55 -10.82
C HIS A 124 -13.57 -4.15 -9.34
N ILE A 125 -13.63 -2.84 -9.01
CA ILE A 125 -13.38 -2.32 -7.67
C ILE A 125 -14.67 -1.74 -7.07
N ILE A 126 -14.98 -2.13 -5.83
CA ILE A 126 -16.16 -1.62 -5.10
C ILE A 126 -15.91 -0.23 -4.51
N ASN A 127 -14.75 -0.03 -3.89
CA ASN A 127 -14.38 1.18 -3.15
C ASN A 127 -14.09 2.34 -4.10
N PRO A 128 -14.98 3.35 -4.22
CA PRO A 128 -14.79 4.46 -5.17
C PRO A 128 -13.59 5.33 -4.84
N GLU A 129 -13.19 5.36 -3.57
CA GLU A 129 -12.05 6.15 -3.09
C GLU A 129 -10.71 5.71 -3.69
N VAL A 130 -10.61 4.48 -4.20
CA VAL A 130 -9.39 3.92 -4.82
C VAL A 130 -9.55 3.68 -6.33
N HIS A 131 -10.61 4.21 -6.95
CA HIS A 131 -10.75 4.25 -8.40
C HIS A 131 -9.65 5.11 -9.03
N GLY A 132 -9.11 4.66 -10.16
CA GLY A 132 -8.01 5.30 -10.86
C GLY A 132 -6.64 5.22 -10.16
N VAL A 133 -6.55 4.69 -8.95
CA VAL A 133 -5.32 4.60 -8.13
C VAL A 133 -5.04 3.17 -7.63
N THR A 134 -5.52 2.17 -8.38
CA THR A 134 -5.27 0.76 -8.10
C THR A 134 -4.48 0.14 -9.24
N TRP A 135 -3.39 -0.55 -8.90
CA TRP A 135 -2.36 -1.00 -9.83
C TRP A 135 -2.01 -2.46 -9.56
N TYR A 136 -1.81 -3.23 -10.63
CA TYR A 136 -1.47 -4.64 -10.54
C TYR A 136 -0.24 -4.95 -11.39
N ARG A 137 0.73 -5.67 -10.81
CA ARG A 137 1.87 -6.22 -11.55
C ARG A 137 1.71 -7.72 -11.70
N GLN A 138 1.39 -8.16 -12.92
CA GLN A 138 1.15 -9.58 -13.22
C GLN A 138 2.39 -10.44 -12.99
N ARG A 139 3.60 -9.92 -13.20
CA ARG A 139 4.84 -10.71 -13.08
C ARG A 139 4.86 -11.52 -11.78
N ASP A 140 4.70 -10.86 -10.66
CA ASP A 140 4.85 -11.42 -9.31
C ASP A 140 3.58 -11.31 -8.45
N GLY A 141 2.46 -10.87 -9.03
CA GLY A 141 1.17 -10.86 -8.38
C GLY A 141 1.03 -9.80 -7.30
N ILE A 142 1.53 -8.59 -7.54
CA ILE A 142 1.48 -7.51 -6.56
C ILE A 142 0.35 -6.55 -6.91
N LEU A 143 -0.61 -6.40 -5.99
CA LEU A 143 -1.71 -5.46 -6.09
C LEU A 143 -1.43 -4.28 -5.14
N VAL A 144 -1.42 -3.07 -5.68
CA VAL A 144 -1.20 -1.83 -4.95
C VAL A 144 -2.45 -0.97 -5.03
N THR A 145 -2.89 -0.43 -3.89
CA THR A 145 -4.04 0.48 -3.80
C THR A 145 -3.69 1.70 -2.94
N ASP A 146 -4.63 2.64 -2.84
CA ASP A 146 -4.43 3.94 -2.19
C ASP A 146 -3.25 4.73 -2.81
N ALA A 147 -2.96 4.52 -4.10
CA ALA A 147 -1.84 5.14 -4.80
C ALA A 147 -2.09 6.60 -5.22
N HIS A 148 -2.62 7.41 -4.31
CA HIS A 148 -2.85 8.83 -4.56
C HIS A 148 -1.55 9.63 -4.47
N ALA A 149 -1.51 10.79 -5.13
CA ALA A 149 -0.39 11.73 -5.08
C ALA A 149 0.13 12.03 -3.65
N ARG A 150 -0.77 12.14 -2.66
CA ARG A 150 -0.42 12.37 -1.24
C ARG A 150 0.44 11.28 -0.60
N ASN A 151 0.46 10.08 -1.19
CA ASN A 151 1.21 8.91 -0.72
C ASN A 151 2.54 8.75 -1.46
N PHE A 152 2.91 9.75 -2.25
CA PHE A 152 4.20 9.91 -2.88
C PHE A 152 4.85 11.20 -2.38
N ARG A 153 6.17 11.22 -2.38
CA ARG A 153 6.98 12.42 -2.21
C ARG A 153 7.85 12.60 -3.44
N ARG A 154 7.98 13.85 -3.87
CA ARG A 154 9.06 14.26 -4.77
C ARG A 154 10.16 14.81 -3.89
N ASP A 155 11.33 14.19 -3.92
CA ASP A 155 12.48 14.71 -3.17
C ASP A 155 13.14 15.91 -3.87
N LEU A 156 14.18 16.46 -3.23
CA LEU A 156 14.89 17.64 -3.74
C LEU A 156 15.67 17.36 -5.04
N ASP A 157 15.93 16.08 -5.36
CA ASP A 157 16.55 15.64 -6.60
C ASP A 157 15.51 15.24 -7.67
N SER A 158 14.23 15.58 -7.43
CA SER A 158 13.08 15.28 -8.30
C SER A 158 12.76 13.79 -8.47
N VAL A 159 13.21 12.94 -7.55
CA VAL A 159 12.88 11.51 -7.53
C VAL A 159 11.53 11.30 -6.87
N ILE A 160 10.70 10.43 -7.48
CA ILE A 160 9.38 10.05 -6.95
C ILE A 160 9.52 8.83 -6.04
N ILE A 161 9.11 9.00 -4.79
CA ILE A 161 9.28 8.00 -3.75
C ILE A 161 7.91 7.66 -3.12
N PRO A 162 7.43 6.40 -3.18
CA PRO A 162 6.21 5.99 -2.51
C PRO A 162 6.44 5.90 -0.99
N VAL A 163 5.59 6.52 -0.19
CA VAL A 163 5.77 6.59 1.28
C VAL A 163 4.66 5.92 2.07
N ASP A 164 3.50 5.66 1.48
CA ASP A 164 2.37 5.03 2.18
C ASP A 164 1.40 4.33 1.21
N LEU A 165 1.74 3.12 0.78
CA LEU A 165 0.91 2.35 -0.14
C LEU A 165 0.25 1.17 0.57
N VAL A 166 -0.97 0.83 0.15
CA VAL A 166 -1.60 -0.44 0.53
C VAL A 166 -1.18 -1.50 -0.47
N ILE A 167 -0.67 -2.63 0.02
CA ILE A 167 -0.14 -3.70 -0.82
C ILE A 167 -0.75 -5.04 -0.42
N ALA A 168 -1.22 -5.78 -1.43
CA ALA A 168 -1.64 -7.17 -1.31
C ALA A 168 -0.83 -8.06 -2.27
N LEU A 169 -0.60 -9.31 -1.86
CA LEU A 169 -0.09 -10.34 -2.75
C LEU A 169 -1.25 -11.18 -3.29
N VAL A 170 -1.23 -11.42 -4.59
CA VAL A 170 -2.19 -12.21 -5.35
C VAL A 170 -1.43 -13.40 -5.94
N PRO A 171 -1.40 -14.56 -5.24
CA PRO A 171 -0.69 -15.73 -5.73
C PRO A 171 -1.21 -16.22 -7.11
N PRO A 172 -0.39 -16.97 -7.87
CA PRO A 172 -0.83 -17.57 -9.12
C PRO A 172 -2.14 -18.36 -8.95
N GLY A 173 -3.15 -18.04 -9.77
CA GLY A 173 -4.46 -18.68 -9.74
C GLY A 173 -5.38 -18.29 -8.58
N ALA A 174 -4.96 -17.37 -7.70
CA ALA A 174 -5.77 -16.94 -6.56
C ALA A 174 -6.87 -15.92 -6.93
N SER A 175 -6.75 -15.28 -8.09
CA SER A 175 -7.67 -14.25 -8.56
C SER A 175 -8.48 -14.72 -9.75
N THR A 176 -9.76 -14.35 -9.75
CA THR A 176 -10.69 -14.55 -10.88
C THR A 176 -10.86 -13.29 -11.73
N LEU A 177 -10.41 -12.13 -11.23
CA LEU A 177 -10.53 -10.82 -11.89
C LEU A 177 -9.23 -10.34 -12.53
N LEU A 178 -8.09 -10.61 -11.89
CA LEU A 178 -6.78 -10.18 -12.32
C LEU A 178 -6.11 -11.31 -13.13
N PRO A 179 -5.29 -10.96 -14.14
CA PRO A 179 -4.49 -11.95 -14.84
C PRO A 179 -3.65 -12.78 -13.86
N ALA A 180 -3.55 -14.09 -14.08
CA ALA A 180 -2.79 -14.94 -13.19
C ALA A 180 -1.32 -14.49 -13.11
N ALA A 181 -0.79 -14.43 -11.90
CA ALA A 181 0.61 -14.08 -11.69
C ALA A 181 1.54 -15.09 -12.36
N THR A 182 2.59 -14.61 -13.03
CA THR A 182 3.51 -15.50 -13.77
C THR A 182 4.43 -16.29 -12.84
N GLN A 183 4.73 -15.72 -11.68
CA GLN A 183 5.49 -16.34 -10.60
C GLN A 183 4.99 -15.81 -9.25
N PRO A 184 5.18 -16.54 -8.14
CA PRO A 184 4.96 -15.96 -6.82
C PRO A 184 6.03 -14.89 -6.54
N TRP A 185 5.63 -13.80 -5.89
CA TRP A 185 6.60 -12.92 -5.23
C TRP A 185 7.45 -13.72 -4.24
N ARG A 186 8.74 -13.42 -4.23
CA ARG A 186 9.71 -13.94 -3.27
C ARG A 186 10.43 -12.75 -2.63
N PRO A 187 10.71 -12.80 -1.33
CA PRO A 187 11.53 -11.79 -0.70
C PRO A 187 12.90 -11.69 -1.39
N ALA A 188 13.49 -10.50 -1.42
CA ALA A 188 14.89 -10.40 -1.80
C ALA A 188 15.73 -11.27 -0.84
N GLU A 189 16.60 -12.13 -1.38
CA GLU A 189 17.61 -12.80 -0.54
C GLU A 189 18.66 -11.74 -0.16
N ASP A 190 19.04 -11.67 1.12
CA ASP A 190 20.07 -10.74 1.60
C ASP A 190 21.33 -10.89 0.72
N ALA A 191 21.67 -9.85 -0.04
CA ALA A 191 22.83 -9.80 -0.92
C ALA A 191 24.10 -9.35 -0.16
#